data_AF-A0A9P0JUE7-F1
#
_entry.id   AF-A0A9P0JUE7-F1
#
_cell.length_a   1.000
_cell.length_b   1.000
_cell.length_c   1.000
_cell.angle_alpha   90.00
_cell.angle_beta   90.00
_cell.angle_gamma   90.00
#
_symmetry.space_group_name_H-M   'P 1'
#
loop_
_entity.id
_entity.type
_entity.pdbx_description
1 polymer ?
#
loop_
_entity_poly.entity_id
_entity_poly.type
_entity_poly.pdbx_seq_one_letter_code
_entity_poly.pdbx_strand_id
1 'polypeptide(L)'
;MEKAKEKASNAFHSFSSAMERNSRGVEIGCYSVALIGLTVALRKVRPFSKFRKASDIPNHFIREKRELIGYVNRIEPDGALLMVQHRPLINLPFIRPSHLPVKISGVRVSGLGLSWLQTVVAGKEIKFIPIVKERDFVQCQVFLEKQTKEKKPHVLNVGESLLKIGFAVTEHPTKPLSEDPSYLTYYHRLQSAENYALRQKMGLRYYIAPTRELIFKLYSWLNILIDRLIKQITKTLPKVPKFYVS
;
A
#
# COMPACT_ATOMS: atom_id res chain seq x y z
N MET A 1 10.40 16.30 53.87
CA MET A 1 9.76 15.03 53.46
C MET A 1 8.43 14.80 54.20
N GLU A 2 8.39 14.83 55.54
CA GLU A 2 7.16 14.61 56.32
C GLU A 2 6.02 15.59 56.03
N LYS A 3 6.30 16.90 56.00
CA LYS A 3 5.27 17.93 55.70
C LYS A 3 4.58 17.74 54.34
N ALA A 4 5.30 17.21 53.34
CA ALA A 4 4.72 16.94 52.03
C ALA A 4 3.80 15.71 52.06
N LYS A 5 4.16 14.68 52.84
CA LYS A 5 3.37 13.47 53.05
C LYS A 5 2.08 13.75 53.81
N GLU A 6 2.16 14.57 54.86
CA GLU A 6 1.01 14.98 55.67
C GLU A 6 0.02 15.83 54.84
N LYS A 7 0.53 16.77 54.04
CA LYS A 7 -0.30 17.60 53.14
C LYS A 7 -1.00 16.77 52.07
N ALA A 8 -0.33 15.76 51.51
CA ALA A 8 -0.92 14.83 50.56
C ALA A 8 -2.01 13.95 51.22
N SER A 9 -1.75 13.45 52.44
CA SER A 9 -2.71 12.66 53.22
C SER A 9 -3.98 13.47 53.52
N ASN A 10 -3.83 14.72 53.98
CA ASN A 10 -4.96 15.59 54.27
C ASN A 10 -5.76 15.97 53.02
N ALA A 11 -5.09 16.21 51.89
CA ALA A 11 -5.75 16.44 50.61
C ALA A 11 -6.54 15.20 50.15
N PHE A 12 -5.98 14.00 50.32
CA PHE A 12 -6.62 12.74 49.95
C PHE A 12 -7.83 12.41 50.83
N HIS A 13 -7.75 12.64 52.14
CA HIS A 13 -8.89 12.46 53.05
C HIS A 13 -10.03 13.46 52.75
N SER A 14 -9.69 14.72 52.44
CA SER A 14 -10.67 15.72 52.02
C SER A 14 -11.36 15.32 50.70
N PHE A 15 -10.60 14.80 49.73
CA PHE A 15 -11.15 14.28 48.49
C PHE A 15 -12.05 13.05 48.69
N SER A 16 -11.61 12.09 49.51
CA SER A 16 -12.38 10.86 49.80
C SER A 16 -13.70 11.18 50.50
N SER A 17 -13.66 12.05 51.51
CA SER A 17 -14.87 12.49 52.20
C SER A 17 -15.81 13.33 51.31
N ALA A 18 -15.26 14.07 50.35
CA ALA A 18 -16.06 14.74 49.32
C ALA A 18 -16.71 13.74 48.35
N MET A 19 -16.01 12.66 47.95
CA MET A 19 -16.57 11.60 47.11
C MET A 19 -17.63 10.75 47.80
N GLU A 20 -17.46 10.47 49.10
CA GLU A 20 -18.43 9.70 49.89
C GLU A 20 -19.75 10.45 50.14
N ARG A 21 -19.73 11.79 50.08
CA ARG A 21 -20.96 12.59 50.12
C ARG A 21 -21.74 12.39 48.82
N ASN A 22 -22.79 11.58 48.89
CA ASN A 22 -23.76 11.36 47.82
C ASN A 22 -24.53 12.65 47.48
N SER A 23 -23.86 13.53 46.75
CA SER A 23 -24.35 14.85 46.35
C SER A 23 -24.35 14.91 44.83
N ARG A 24 -25.41 15.52 44.26
CA ARG A 24 -25.57 15.69 42.81
C ARG A 24 -24.35 16.32 42.13
N GLY A 25 -23.56 17.13 42.85
CA GLY A 25 -22.34 17.76 42.33
C GLY A 25 -21.22 16.76 42.03
N VAL A 26 -21.01 15.76 42.89
CA VAL A 26 -19.98 14.71 42.68
C VAL A 26 -20.34 13.87 41.46
N GLU A 27 -21.62 13.50 41.34
CA GLU A 27 -22.16 12.74 40.22
C GLU A 27 -21.96 13.47 38.88
N ILE A 28 -22.31 14.77 38.82
CA ILE A 28 -22.08 15.62 37.63
C ILE A 28 -20.59 15.72 37.31
N GLY A 29 -19.73 15.86 38.32
CA GLY A 29 -18.28 15.87 38.16
C GLY A 29 -17.75 14.57 37.53
N CYS A 30 -18.18 13.42 38.06
CA CYS A 30 -17.83 12.11 37.52
C CYS A 30 -18.31 11.93 36.07
N TYR A 31 -19.57 12.29 35.77
CA TYR A 31 -20.08 12.21 34.40
C TYR A 31 -19.35 13.13 33.44
N SER A 32 -18.97 14.33 33.88
CA SER A 32 -18.20 15.27 33.06
C SER A 32 -16.82 14.71 32.69
N VAL A 33 -16.10 14.17 33.68
CA VAL A 33 -14.79 13.53 33.45
C VAL A 33 -14.94 12.32 32.53
N ALA A 34 -15.95 11.49 32.75
CA ALA A 34 -16.24 10.33 31.91
C ALA A 34 -16.55 10.75 30.45
N LEU A 35 -17.37 11.79 30.25
CA LEU A 35 -17.72 12.30 28.93
C LEU A 35 -16.50 12.84 28.17
N ILE A 36 -15.63 13.58 28.85
CA ILE A 36 -14.38 14.10 28.27
C ILE A 36 -13.47 12.93 27.86
N GLY A 37 -13.27 11.95 28.75
CA GLY A 37 -12.47 10.76 28.47
C GLY A 37 -13.00 9.97 27.27
N LEU A 38 -14.31 9.73 27.24
CA LEU A 38 -14.98 9.05 26.13
C LEU A 38 -14.81 9.82 24.81
N THR A 39 -14.99 11.14 24.84
CA THR A 39 -14.88 11.99 23.63
C THR A 39 -13.47 11.95 23.06
N VAL A 40 -12.44 12.04 23.90
CA VAL A 40 -11.03 11.93 23.49
C VAL A 40 -10.75 10.55 22.91
N ALA A 41 -11.22 9.48 23.55
CA ALA A 41 -11.07 8.11 23.07
C ALA A 41 -11.73 7.90 21.69
N LEU A 42 -12.98 8.37 21.53
CA LEU A 42 -13.72 8.27 20.27
C LEU A 42 -13.04 9.04 19.13
N ARG A 43 -12.49 10.22 19.40
CA ARG A 43 -11.73 11.00 18.40
C ARG A 43 -10.42 10.32 17.98
N LYS A 44 -9.76 9.62 18.90
CA LYS A 44 -8.49 8.93 18.64
C LYS A 44 -8.68 7.62 17.88
N VAL A 45 -9.62 6.77 18.32
CA VAL A 45 -9.87 5.45 17.73
C VAL A 45 -10.68 5.54 16.44
N ARG A 46 -11.56 6.55 16.31
CA ARG A 46 -12.45 6.75 15.15
C ARG A 46 -13.26 5.49 14.78
N PRO A 47 -13.99 4.86 15.72
CA PRO A 47 -14.63 3.56 15.47
C PRO A 47 -15.71 3.59 14.37
N PHE A 48 -16.26 4.78 14.08
CA PHE A 48 -17.32 4.99 13.09
C PHE A 48 -16.81 5.59 11.76
N SER A 49 -15.51 5.89 11.64
CA SER A 49 -15.00 6.59 10.45
C SER A 49 -14.89 5.66 9.26
N LYS A 50 -15.62 5.97 8.20
CA LYS A 50 -15.51 5.29 6.91
C LYS A 50 -14.61 6.09 5.98
N PHE A 51 -13.41 5.59 5.67
CA PHE A 51 -12.49 6.21 4.73
C PHE A 51 -13.03 6.12 3.30
N ARG A 52 -13.12 7.27 2.61
CA ARG A 52 -13.64 7.37 1.24
C ARG A 52 -12.55 7.78 0.26
N LYS A 53 -11.64 8.64 0.70
CA LYS A 53 -10.50 9.12 -0.08
C LYS A 53 -9.19 8.77 0.62
N ALA A 54 -8.10 8.81 -0.14
CA ALA A 54 -6.76 8.63 0.39
C ALA A 54 -6.41 9.64 1.50
N SER A 55 -6.91 10.88 1.38
CA SER A 55 -6.75 11.96 2.36
C SER A 55 -7.43 11.69 3.70
N ASP A 56 -8.46 10.83 3.73
CA ASP A 56 -9.25 10.58 4.94
C ASP A 56 -8.50 9.69 5.93
N ILE A 57 -7.51 8.93 5.45
CA ILE A 57 -6.70 8.03 6.25
C ILE A 57 -5.70 8.86 7.08
N PRO A 58 -5.77 8.79 8.42
CA PRO A 58 -4.83 9.51 9.26
C PRO A 58 -3.41 8.96 9.14
N ASN A 59 -2.39 9.83 9.25
CA ASN A 59 -0.98 9.42 9.18
C ASN A 59 -0.59 8.37 10.24
N HIS A 60 -1.25 8.36 11.40
CA HIS A 60 -0.95 7.38 12.43
C HIS A 60 -1.35 5.95 12.02
N PHE A 61 -2.32 5.76 11.12
CA PHE A 61 -2.64 4.44 10.59
C PHE A 61 -1.50 3.87 9.75
N ILE A 62 -0.82 4.74 8.98
CA ILE A 62 0.35 4.37 8.17
C ILE A 62 1.55 4.09 9.07
N ARG A 63 1.81 4.98 10.04
CA ARG A 63 2.95 4.84 10.97
C ARG A 63 2.82 3.60 11.88
N GLU A 64 1.62 3.35 12.39
CA GLU A 64 1.35 2.23 13.31
C GLU A 64 0.97 0.93 12.56
N LYS A 65 0.96 0.94 11.22
CA LYS A 65 0.61 -0.21 10.37
C LYS A 65 -0.74 -0.84 10.76
N ARG A 66 -1.74 0.01 10.98
CA ARG A 66 -3.07 -0.42 11.38
C ARG A 66 -3.74 -1.19 10.23
N GLU A 67 -4.18 -2.39 10.54
CA GLU A 67 -4.98 -3.20 9.62
C GLU A 67 -6.37 -2.57 9.44
N LEU A 68 -6.74 -2.39 8.19
CA LEU A 68 -8.06 -1.95 7.77
C LEU A 68 -8.78 -3.11 7.09
N ILE A 69 -10.10 -3.19 7.28
CA ILE A 69 -10.94 -4.21 6.67
C ILE A 69 -11.84 -3.53 5.65
N GLY A 70 -12.12 -4.19 4.54
CA GLY A 70 -13.07 -3.69 3.56
C GLY A 70 -13.45 -4.72 2.51
N TYR A 71 -14.56 -4.45 1.84
CA TYR A 71 -15.10 -5.29 0.78
C TYR A 71 -14.70 -4.75 -0.59
N VAL A 72 -14.12 -5.58 -1.47
CA VAL A 72 -13.75 -5.16 -2.82
C VAL A 72 -14.97 -5.20 -3.72
N ASN A 73 -15.50 -4.03 -4.09
CA ASN A 73 -16.69 -3.96 -4.95
C ASN A 73 -16.34 -4.22 -6.41
N ARG A 74 -15.34 -3.49 -6.92
CA ARG A 74 -14.88 -3.57 -8.30
C ARG A 74 -13.40 -3.29 -8.39
N ILE A 75 -12.83 -3.59 -9.55
CA ILE A 75 -11.42 -3.32 -9.85
C ILE A 75 -11.38 -2.44 -11.08
N GLU A 76 -10.72 -1.30 -10.98
CA GLU A 76 -10.56 -0.40 -12.11
C GLU A 76 -9.37 -0.85 -12.97
N PRO A 77 -9.56 -0.91 -14.30
CA PRO A 77 -8.53 -1.38 -15.21
C PRO A 77 -7.33 -0.44 -15.28
N ASP A 78 -7.57 0.86 -15.06
CA ASP A 78 -6.53 1.87 -15.03
C ASP A 78 -5.74 1.76 -13.71
N GLY A 79 -4.47 1.40 -13.81
CA GLY A 79 -3.58 1.24 -12.64
C GLY A 79 -3.90 0.06 -11.70
N ALA A 80 -4.85 -0.81 -12.05
CA ALA A 80 -5.31 -1.94 -11.23
C ALA A 80 -5.77 -1.54 -9.82
N LEU A 81 -6.58 -0.49 -9.73
CA LEU A 81 -7.10 0.03 -8.46
C LEU A 81 -8.24 -0.83 -7.93
N LEU A 82 -8.12 -1.28 -6.68
CA LEU A 82 -9.16 -1.98 -5.95
C LEU A 82 -10.12 -0.95 -5.34
N MET A 83 -11.38 -0.98 -5.73
CA MET A 83 -12.41 -0.08 -5.19
C MET A 83 -13.01 -0.69 -3.94
N VAL A 84 -12.39 -0.39 -2.80
CA VAL A 84 -12.67 -1.03 -1.52
C VAL A 84 -13.72 -0.24 -0.76
N GLN A 85 -14.85 -0.86 -0.45
CA GLN A 85 -15.77 -0.34 0.55
C GLN A 85 -15.20 -0.63 1.95
N HIS A 86 -14.55 0.36 2.55
CA HIS A 86 -14.01 0.23 3.90
C HIS A 86 -15.11 -0.05 4.93
N ARG A 87 -14.85 -1.00 5.82
CA ARG A 87 -15.73 -1.39 6.93
C ARG A 87 -15.19 -0.77 8.23
N PRO A 88 -15.89 0.22 8.81
CA PRO A 88 -15.52 0.76 10.11
C PRO A 88 -15.72 -0.31 11.20
N LEU A 89 -15.14 -0.10 12.38
CA LEU A 89 -15.30 -1.01 13.53
C LEU A 89 -16.77 -1.14 13.93
N ILE A 90 -17.52 -0.04 13.87
CA ILE A 90 -18.96 -0.02 14.14
C ILE A 90 -19.67 0.61 12.94
N ASN A 91 -20.56 -0.16 12.32
CA ASN A 91 -21.32 0.28 11.15
C ASN A 91 -22.56 1.07 11.57
N LEU A 92 -22.67 2.31 11.10
CA LEU A 92 -23.86 3.13 11.33
C LEU A 92 -24.78 3.07 10.09
N PRO A 93 -26.09 2.85 10.26
CA PRO A 93 -27.03 2.61 9.15
C PRO A 93 -27.18 3.80 8.18
N PHE A 94 -26.88 5.03 8.62
CA PHE A 94 -27.07 6.24 7.83
C PHE A 94 -25.87 6.64 6.95
N ILE A 95 -24.76 5.88 6.97
CA ILE A 95 -23.56 6.23 6.21
C ILE A 95 -23.66 5.68 4.79
N ARG A 96 -23.71 6.58 3.80
CA ARG A 96 -23.72 6.21 2.38
C ARG A 96 -22.54 5.30 1.99
N PRO A 97 -22.76 4.28 1.14
CA PRO A 97 -21.69 3.47 0.57
C PRO A 97 -20.75 4.38 -0.23
N SER A 98 -19.45 4.13 -0.08
CA SER A 98 -18.40 4.86 -0.77
C SER A 98 -17.21 3.92 -0.91
N HIS A 99 -16.41 4.16 -1.93
CA HIS A 99 -15.27 3.33 -2.29
C HIS A 99 -13.97 4.10 -2.05
N LEU A 100 -13.04 3.45 -1.35
CA LEU A 100 -11.67 3.88 -1.19
C LEU A 100 -10.83 3.20 -2.29
N PRO A 101 -10.23 3.95 -3.21
CA PRO A 101 -9.31 3.42 -4.20
C PRO A 101 -8.00 2.96 -3.55
N VAL A 102 -7.71 1.67 -3.66
CA VAL A 102 -6.54 1.02 -3.07
C VAL A 102 -5.68 0.38 -4.16
N LYS A 103 -4.40 0.75 -4.24
CA LYS A 103 -3.41 0.12 -5.13
C LYS A 103 -2.54 -0.83 -4.32
N ILE A 104 -2.21 -2.00 -4.88
CA ILE A 104 -1.23 -2.91 -4.26
C ILE A 104 0.16 -2.25 -4.37
N SER A 105 0.82 -2.04 -3.24
CA SER A 105 2.13 -1.37 -3.20
C SER A 105 3.24 -2.26 -3.75
N GLY A 106 4.22 -1.66 -4.44
CA GLY A 106 5.40 -2.36 -4.97
C GLY A 106 5.13 -3.35 -6.09
N VAL A 107 3.93 -3.33 -6.68
CA VAL A 107 3.50 -4.30 -7.68
C VAL A 107 2.84 -3.58 -8.85
N ARG A 108 3.40 -3.78 -10.05
CA ARG A 108 2.79 -3.37 -11.31
C ARG A 108 2.07 -4.56 -11.93
N VAL A 109 0.75 -4.50 -11.91
CA VAL A 109 -0.14 -5.57 -12.40
C VAL A 109 -0.19 -5.56 -13.94
N SER A 110 -0.13 -6.74 -14.55
CA SER A 110 -0.31 -6.91 -16.00
C SER A 110 -1.80 -7.15 -16.36
N GLY A 111 -2.15 -7.12 -17.64
CA GLY A 111 -3.54 -7.36 -18.07
C GLY A 111 -4.12 -8.71 -17.58
N LEU A 112 -3.34 -9.78 -17.62
CA LEU A 112 -3.74 -11.09 -17.05
C LEU A 112 -3.92 -11.02 -15.52
N GLY A 113 -3.10 -10.21 -14.86
CA GLY A 113 -3.21 -9.96 -13.42
C GLY A 113 -4.50 -9.26 -13.03
N LEU A 114 -5.04 -8.39 -13.90
CA LEU A 114 -6.35 -7.76 -13.69
C LEU A 114 -7.47 -8.81 -13.70
N SER A 115 -7.48 -9.72 -14.68
CA SER A 115 -8.47 -10.81 -14.74
C SER A 115 -8.36 -11.75 -13.53
N TRP A 116 -7.14 -12.04 -13.08
CA TRP A 116 -6.91 -12.83 -11.88
C TRP A 116 -7.43 -12.12 -10.62
N LEU A 117 -7.16 -10.81 -10.48
CA LEU A 117 -7.68 -10.01 -9.38
C LEU A 117 -9.22 -9.98 -9.39
N GLN A 118 -9.83 -9.82 -10.57
CA GLN A 118 -11.28 -9.83 -10.71
C GLN A 118 -11.89 -11.17 -10.28
N THR A 119 -11.20 -12.28 -10.53
CA THR A 119 -11.67 -13.63 -10.16
C THR A 119 -11.43 -13.94 -8.68
N VAL A 120 -10.28 -13.53 -8.14
CA VAL A 120 -9.83 -13.96 -6.81
C VAL A 120 -10.24 -12.98 -5.72
N VAL A 121 -10.24 -11.68 -6.00
CA VAL A 121 -10.36 -10.61 -5.01
C VAL A 121 -11.68 -9.86 -5.10
N ALA A 122 -12.23 -9.65 -6.31
CA ALA A 122 -13.51 -8.95 -6.44
C ALA A 122 -14.62 -9.71 -5.71
N GLY A 123 -15.50 -8.96 -5.05
CA GLY A 123 -16.60 -9.50 -4.29
C GLY A 123 -16.21 -10.15 -2.96
N LYS A 124 -14.98 -9.93 -2.46
CA LYS A 124 -14.52 -10.50 -1.18
C LYS A 124 -14.10 -9.44 -0.18
N GLU A 125 -14.17 -9.81 1.10
CA GLU A 125 -13.59 -9.02 2.19
C GLU A 125 -12.07 -9.22 2.21
N ILE A 126 -11.33 -8.11 2.29
CA ILE A 126 -9.88 -8.07 2.36
C ILE A 126 -9.43 -7.31 3.61
N LYS A 127 -8.26 -7.69 4.11
CA LYS A 127 -7.51 -6.90 5.08
C LYS A 127 -6.42 -6.15 4.33
N PHE A 128 -6.22 -4.88 4.63
CA PHE A 128 -5.20 -4.08 3.97
C PHE A 128 -4.51 -3.13 4.95
N ILE A 129 -3.20 -2.97 4.77
CA ILE A 129 -2.35 -2.09 5.59
C ILE A 129 -1.87 -0.95 4.70
N PRO A 130 -2.20 0.31 5.02
CA PRO A 130 -1.79 1.46 4.22
C PRO A 130 -0.29 1.73 4.41
N ILE A 131 0.44 1.90 3.31
CA ILE A 131 1.89 2.17 3.30
C ILE A 131 2.14 3.62 2.89
N VAL A 132 1.54 4.06 1.78
CA VAL A 132 1.74 5.41 1.25
C VAL A 132 0.41 5.98 0.79
N LYS A 133 0.14 7.23 1.18
CA LYS A 133 -0.97 8.01 0.66
C LYS A 133 -0.52 8.76 -0.60
N GLU A 134 -1.27 8.61 -1.68
CA GLU A 134 -1.22 9.48 -2.85
C GLU A 134 -2.44 10.40 -2.87
N ARG A 135 -2.52 11.27 -3.89
CA ARG A 135 -3.65 12.21 -4.04
C ARG A 135 -4.97 11.47 -4.26
N ASP A 136 -4.95 10.52 -5.19
CA ASP A 136 -6.17 9.86 -5.68
C ASP A 136 -6.37 8.46 -5.11
N PHE A 137 -5.30 7.77 -4.71
CA PHE A 137 -5.35 6.39 -4.20
C PHE A 137 -4.41 6.18 -3.02
N VAL A 138 -4.58 5.04 -2.34
CA VAL A 138 -3.68 4.62 -1.25
C VAL A 138 -2.94 3.37 -1.68
N GLN A 139 -1.62 3.38 -1.54
CA GLN A 139 -0.82 2.17 -1.71
C GLN A 139 -0.87 1.35 -0.43
N CYS A 140 -1.30 0.10 -0.55
CA CYS A 140 -1.49 -0.80 0.58
C CYS A 140 -0.82 -2.16 0.33
N GLN A 141 -0.46 -2.83 1.42
CA GLN A 141 -0.31 -4.28 1.43
C GLN A 141 -1.71 -4.89 1.56
N VAL A 142 -2.05 -5.85 0.70
CA VAL A 142 -3.41 -6.43 0.65
C VAL A 142 -3.36 -7.92 0.96
N PHE A 143 -4.23 -8.35 1.85
CA PHE A 143 -4.38 -9.71 2.33
C PHE A 143 -5.80 -10.21 2.10
N LEU A 144 -5.89 -11.44 1.63
CA LEU A 144 -7.13 -12.16 1.44
C LEU A 144 -7.14 -13.39 2.34
N GLU A 145 -8.15 -13.51 3.18
CA GLU A 145 -8.35 -14.71 3.99
C GLU A 145 -9.10 -15.75 3.16
N LYS A 146 -8.49 -16.91 2.95
CA LYS A 146 -9.14 -18.07 2.34
C LYS A 146 -9.53 -19.05 3.43
N GLN A 147 -10.80 -19.45 3.42
CA GLN A 147 -11.25 -20.59 4.19
C GLN A 147 -10.77 -21.86 3.49
N THR A 148 -9.92 -22.62 4.17
CA THR A 148 -9.46 -23.94 3.71
C THR A 148 -10.37 -24.99 4.35
N LYS A 149 -10.47 -26.19 3.74
CA LYS A 149 -11.18 -27.34 4.34
C LYS A 149 -10.60 -27.75 5.70
N GLU A 150 -9.32 -27.45 5.90
CA GLU A 150 -8.63 -27.54 7.18
C GLU A 150 -9.04 -26.35 8.06
N LYS A 151 -9.36 -26.59 9.34
CA LYS A 151 -9.92 -25.63 10.32
C LYS A 151 -9.11 -24.33 10.54
N LYS A 152 -7.99 -24.10 9.85
CA LYS A 152 -7.16 -22.89 9.98
C LYS A 152 -7.33 -21.99 8.75
N PRO A 153 -7.75 -20.72 8.93
CA PRO A 153 -7.82 -19.77 7.82
C PRO A 153 -6.42 -19.49 7.28
N HIS A 154 -6.25 -19.55 5.96
CA HIS A 154 -4.99 -19.24 5.31
C HIS A 154 -5.02 -17.79 4.81
N VAL A 155 -4.11 -16.97 5.31
CA VAL A 155 -3.97 -15.56 4.90
C VAL A 155 -3.01 -15.48 3.72
N LEU A 156 -3.53 -15.01 2.59
CA LEU A 156 -2.79 -14.87 1.35
C LEU A 156 -2.46 -13.40 1.10
N ASN A 157 -1.17 -13.07 0.97
CA ASN A 157 -0.74 -11.78 0.45
C ASN A 157 -0.99 -11.74 -1.06
N VAL A 158 -1.88 -10.84 -1.48
CA VAL A 158 -2.33 -10.74 -2.88
C VAL A 158 -1.19 -10.31 -3.79
N GLY A 159 -0.35 -9.36 -3.36
CA GLY A 159 0.78 -8.87 -4.15
C GLY A 159 1.85 -9.93 -4.37
N GLU A 160 2.23 -10.66 -3.31
CA GLU A 160 3.19 -11.77 -3.42
C GLU A 160 2.65 -12.88 -4.34
N SER A 161 1.35 -13.17 -4.26
CA SER A 161 0.72 -14.21 -5.09
C SER A 161 0.71 -13.84 -6.56
N LEU A 162 0.41 -12.58 -6.89
CA LEU A 162 0.48 -12.05 -8.25
C LEU A 162 1.89 -12.14 -8.85
N LEU A 163 2.91 -11.88 -8.04
CA LEU A 163 4.30 -12.00 -8.47
C LEU A 163 4.70 -13.46 -8.67
N LYS A 164 4.33 -14.38 -7.76
CA LYS A 164 4.65 -15.81 -7.86
C LYS A 164 4.11 -16.47 -9.12
N ILE A 165 2.92 -16.07 -9.57
CA ILE A 165 2.31 -16.57 -10.82
C ILE A 165 2.82 -15.84 -12.07
N GLY A 166 3.60 -14.76 -11.91
CA GLY A 166 4.14 -13.97 -13.02
C GLY A 166 3.14 -13.03 -13.68
N PHE A 167 2.02 -12.72 -13.03
CA PHE A 167 1.00 -11.78 -13.54
C PHE A 167 1.23 -10.34 -13.09
N ALA A 168 2.32 -10.09 -12.37
CA ALA A 168 2.76 -8.76 -12.05
C ALA A 168 4.29 -8.69 -12.06
N VAL A 169 4.80 -7.46 -11.99
CA VAL A 169 6.22 -7.14 -11.93
C VAL A 169 6.47 -6.28 -10.70
N THR A 170 7.62 -6.45 -10.04
CA THR A 170 7.96 -5.56 -8.92
C THR A 170 8.14 -4.12 -9.41
N GLU A 171 7.58 -3.18 -8.68
CA GLU A 171 7.73 -1.74 -8.91
C GLU A 171 8.55 -1.15 -7.77
N HIS A 172 9.60 -0.40 -8.11
CA HIS A 172 10.39 0.28 -7.09
C HIS A 172 9.57 1.40 -6.44
N PRO A 173 9.64 1.53 -5.10
CA PRO A 173 8.93 2.60 -4.41
C PRO A 173 9.43 3.96 -4.91
N THR A 174 8.51 4.84 -5.30
CA THR A 174 8.79 6.19 -5.81
C THR A 174 9.22 7.17 -4.72
N LYS A 175 8.92 6.87 -3.45
CA LYS A 175 9.31 7.66 -2.28
C LYS A 175 10.33 6.88 -1.45
N PRO A 176 11.26 7.54 -0.75
CA PRO A 176 12.15 6.86 0.17
C PRO A 176 11.30 6.06 1.14
N LEU A 177 11.56 4.75 1.19
CA LEU A 177 10.92 3.84 2.12
C LEU A 177 11.13 4.41 3.53
N SER A 178 10.07 4.47 4.33
CA SER A 178 10.24 4.74 5.75
C SER A 178 11.27 3.74 6.30
N GLU A 179 12.20 4.19 7.14
CA GLU A 179 13.32 3.40 7.70
C GLU A 179 12.87 2.16 8.49
N ASP A 180 11.56 1.97 8.65
CA ASP A 180 10.93 0.81 9.26
C ASP A 180 11.37 -0.52 8.61
N PRO A 181 12.01 -1.43 9.38
CA PRO A 181 12.48 -2.73 8.90
C PRO A 181 11.37 -3.63 8.31
N SER A 182 10.13 -3.44 8.77
CA SER A 182 8.97 -4.20 8.31
C SER A 182 8.65 -3.95 6.83
N TYR A 183 8.79 -2.71 6.34
CA TYR A 183 8.56 -2.42 4.93
C TYR A 183 9.66 -3.03 4.07
N LEU A 184 10.93 -2.91 4.47
CA LEU A 184 12.04 -3.57 3.78
C LEU A 184 11.82 -5.08 3.65
N THR A 185 11.36 -5.71 4.74
CA THR A 185 11.03 -7.15 4.75
C THR A 185 9.93 -7.46 3.74
N TYR A 186 8.88 -6.64 3.66
CA TYR A 186 7.80 -6.81 2.69
C TYR A 186 8.31 -6.72 1.24
N TYR A 187 9.09 -5.69 0.89
CA TYR A 187 9.63 -5.53 -0.45
C TYR A 187 10.62 -6.66 -0.82
N HIS A 188 11.42 -7.16 0.12
CA HIS A 188 12.24 -8.34 -0.09
C HIS A 188 11.43 -9.59 -0.39
N ARG A 189 10.27 -9.78 0.26
CA ARG A 189 9.35 -10.89 -0.06
C ARG A 189 8.77 -10.74 -1.47
N LEU A 190 8.42 -9.53 -1.89
CA LEU A 190 7.97 -9.27 -3.26
C LEU A 190 9.07 -9.62 -4.28
N GLN A 191 10.31 -9.17 -4.07
CA GLN A 191 11.44 -9.52 -4.93
C GLN A 191 11.69 -11.04 -4.97
N SER A 192 11.59 -11.71 -3.81
CA SER A 192 11.74 -13.16 -3.72
C SER A 192 10.64 -13.90 -4.48
N ALA A 193 9.40 -13.40 -4.42
CA ALA A 193 8.26 -13.93 -5.17
C ALA A 193 8.43 -13.77 -6.69
N GLU A 194 8.95 -12.63 -7.14
CA GLU A 194 9.27 -12.42 -8.55
C GLU A 194 10.41 -13.32 -9.02
N ASN A 195 11.48 -13.44 -8.23
CA ASN A 195 12.59 -14.35 -8.52
C ASN A 195 12.13 -15.81 -8.60
N TYR A 196 11.17 -16.20 -7.76
CA TYR A 196 10.55 -17.52 -7.83
C TYR A 196 9.85 -17.72 -9.19
N ALA A 197 9.03 -16.78 -9.63
CA ALA A 197 8.36 -16.86 -10.93
C ALA A 197 9.36 -16.95 -12.10
N LEU A 198 10.45 -16.17 -12.05
CA LEU A 198 11.52 -16.23 -13.06
C LEU A 198 12.21 -17.60 -13.10
N ARG A 199 12.49 -18.20 -11.94
CA ARG A 199 13.06 -19.56 -11.86
C ARG A 199 12.11 -20.61 -12.44
N GLN A 200 10.81 -20.43 -12.21
CA GLN A 200 9.77 -21.29 -12.77
C GLN A 200 9.43 -20.97 -14.23
N LYS A 201 10.15 -20.04 -14.88
CA LYS A 201 9.91 -19.59 -16.26
C LYS A 201 8.48 -19.08 -16.48
N MET A 202 7.90 -18.47 -15.46
CA MET A 202 6.55 -17.93 -15.46
C MET A 202 6.56 -16.43 -15.72
N GLY A 203 5.46 -15.95 -16.31
CA GLY A 203 5.20 -14.53 -16.48
C GLY A 203 5.90 -13.87 -17.66
N LEU A 204 5.37 -12.72 -18.05
CA LEU A 204 5.79 -11.98 -19.24
C LEU A 204 7.26 -11.53 -19.18
N ARG A 205 7.75 -11.19 -17.99
CA ARG A 205 9.11 -10.68 -17.77
C ARG A 205 10.19 -11.70 -18.13
N TYR A 206 9.93 -13.01 -17.94
CA TYR A 206 10.85 -14.06 -18.37
C TYR A 206 11.05 -14.08 -19.89
N TYR A 207 9.98 -13.87 -20.66
CA TYR A 207 10.03 -13.90 -22.12
C TYR A 207 10.59 -12.61 -22.72
N ILE A 208 10.30 -11.44 -22.14
CA ILE A 208 10.77 -10.15 -22.69
C ILE A 208 12.25 -9.90 -22.43
N ALA A 209 12.79 -10.32 -21.29
CA ALA A 209 14.18 -10.09 -20.92
C ALA A 209 15.20 -10.56 -21.99
N PRO A 210 15.17 -11.82 -22.46
CA PRO A 210 16.11 -12.29 -23.48
C PRO A 210 15.90 -11.60 -24.83
N THR A 211 14.65 -11.31 -25.22
CA THR A 211 14.35 -10.61 -26.47
C THR A 211 14.94 -9.21 -26.48
N ARG A 212 14.89 -8.49 -25.35
CA ARG A 212 15.48 -7.15 -25.23
C ARG A 212 16.99 -7.17 -25.40
N GLU A 213 17.67 -8.14 -24.77
CA GLU A 213 19.12 -8.29 -24.91
C GLU A 213 19.53 -8.64 -26.34
N LEU A 214 18.77 -9.52 -27.00
CA LEU A 214 18.99 -9.88 -28.40
C LEU A 214 18.77 -8.67 -29.32
N ILE A 215 17.69 -7.91 -29.14
CA ILE A 215 17.43 -6.68 -29.91
C ILE A 215 18.58 -5.67 -29.72
N PHE A 216 19.06 -5.49 -28.49
CA PHE A 216 20.15 -4.56 -28.22
C PHE A 216 21.46 -4.99 -28.91
N LYS A 217 21.78 -6.29 -28.87
CA LYS A 217 22.92 -6.86 -29.61
C LYS A 217 22.77 -6.70 -31.13
N LEU A 218 21.55 -6.88 -31.63
CA LEU A 218 21.27 -6.78 -33.06
C LEU A 218 21.34 -5.31 -33.53
N TYR A 219 20.86 -4.37 -32.72
CA TYR A 219 21.00 -2.93 -32.94
C TYR A 219 22.45 -2.49 -32.92
N SER A 220 23.25 -2.93 -31.94
CA SER A 220 24.67 -2.59 -31.88
C SER A 220 25.44 -3.17 -33.07
N TRP A 221 25.13 -4.40 -33.49
CA TRP A 221 25.70 -5.00 -34.70
C TRP A 221 25.33 -4.25 -35.98
N LEU A 222 24.05 -3.87 -36.13
CA LEU A 222 23.58 -3.04 -37.24
C LEU A 222 24.28 -1.69 -37.30
N ASN A 223 24.44 -1.02 -36.16
CA ASN A 223 25.17 0.25 -36.12
C ASN A 223 26.62 0.09 -36.57
N ILE A 224 27.29 -0.98 -36.14
CA ILE A 224 28.65 -1.28 -36.58
C ILE A 224 28.70 -1.51 -38.10
N LEU A 225 27.72 -2.21 -38.69
CA LEU A 225 27.65 -2.42 -40.13
C LEU A 225 27.40 -1.13 -40.91
N ILE A 226 26.45 -0.32 -40.46
CA ILE A 226 26.16 0.99 -41.05
C ILE A 226 27.40 1.87 -41.02
N ASP A 227 28.12 1.90 -39.90
CA ASP A 227 29.33 2.70 -39.73
C ASP A 227 30.46 2.23 -40.66
N ARG A 228 30.58 0.91 -40.90
CA ARG A 228 31.49 0.35 -41.91
C ARG A 228 31.09 0.73 -43.34
N LEU A 229 29.79 0.67 -43.67
CA LEU A 229 29.27 1.03 -44.98
C LEU A 229 29.48 2.52 -45.28
N ILE A 230 29.22 3.40 -44.31
CA ILE A 230 29.48 4.85 -44.43
C ILE A 230 30.99 5.08 -44.67
N LYS A 231 31.87 4.39 -43.94
CA LYS A 231 33.34 4.50 -44.15
C LYS A 231 33.79 3.99 -45.52
N GLN A 232 33.14 2.96 -46.06
CA GLN A 232 33.42 2.50 -47.42
C GLN A 232 32.93 3.51 -48.47
N ILE A 233 31.70 4.00 -48.36
CA ILE A 233 31.11 4.97 -49.30
C ILE A 233 31.90 6.29 -49.29
N THR A 234 32.27 6.80 -48.12
CA THR A 234 33.09 8.02 -48.01
C THR A 234 34.51 7.87 -48.58
N LYS A 235 35.05 6.64 -48.63
CA LYS A 235 36.33 6.35 -49.29
C LYS A 235 36.20 6.22 -50.81
N THR A 236 35.07 5.72 -51.31
CA THR A 236 34.82 5.54 -52.74
C THR A 236 34.22 6.77 -53.41
N LEU A 237 33.71 7.74 -52.64
CA LEU A 237 33.27 9.01 -53.16
C LEU A 237 34.47 9.85 -53.63
N PRO A 238 34.52 10.23 -54.92
CA PRO A 238 35.57 11.13 -55.41
C PRO A 238 35.46 12.48 -54.67
N LYS A 239 36.60 13.05 -54.26
CA LYS A 239 36.65 14.41 -53.73
C LYS A 239 36.06 15.35 -54.78
N VAL A 240 34.92 15.98 -54.46
CA VAL A 240 34.31 16.99 -55.32
C VAL A 240 35.37 18.08 -55.54
N PRO A 241 35.77 18.36 -56.80
CA PRO A 241 36.73 19.43 -57.06
C PRO A 241 36.12 20.74 -56.56
N LYS A 242 36.88 21.49 -55.77
CA LYS A 242 36.49 22.83 -55.34
C LYS A 242 36.43 23.70 -56.60
N PHE A 243 35.23 23.99 -57.10
CA PHE A 243 35.05 25.01 -58.12
C PHE A 243 35.41 26.35 -57.51
N TYR A 244 36.50 26.95 -57.99
CA TYR A 244 36.86 28.33 -57.68
C TYR A 244 35.85 29.23 -58.39
N VAL A 245 35.00 29.89 -57.61
CA VAL A 245 34.20 31.02 -58.10
C VAL A 245 35.17 32.19 -58.24
N SER A 246 35.34 32.65 -59.49
CA SER A 246 36.12 33.83 -59.85
C SER A 246 35.41 35.11 -59.43
#